data_AF-A0A831TCN9-F1
#
_entry.id   AF-A0A831TCN9-F1
#
_cell.length_a   1.000
_cell.length_b   1.000
_cell.length_c   1.000
_cell.angle_alpha   90.00
_cell.angle_beta   90.00
_cell.angle_gamma   90.00
#
_symmetry.space_group_name_H-M   'P 1'
#
loop_
_entity.id
_entity.type
_entity.pdbx_description
1 polymer ?
#
loop_
_entity_poly.entity_id
_entity_poly.type
_entity_poly.pdbx_seq_one_letter_code
_entity_poly.pdbx_strand_id
1 'polypeptide(L)'
;MTLEDIRRCHEQATRRWTGCDWPTRFGKAGLNLQGCTAQEAEARANAPGEPRDDWLAASHWLRQIEQCADRAETQAALALAAANAGDLRCALQHAESACAIEQATGRVEATRSSVWGDFRRAIASTIHETPSGPHFLHHADRGPQLAAELRALARQLEQIALRLEKLDSRQEASPRPM
;
A
#
# COMPACT_ATOMS: atom_id res chain seq x y z
N MET A 1 4.07 -15.57 -18.43
CA MET A 1 4.69 -14.76 -17.37
C MET A 1 5.16 -15.67 -16.27
N THR A 2 6.38 -15.43 -15.78
CA THR A 2 7.02 -16.27 -14.75
C THR A 2 7.00 -15.58 -13.40
N LEU A 3 7.38 -16.32 -12.35
CA LEU A 3 7.62 -15.75 -11.01
C LEU A 3 8.67 -14.61 -11.04
N GLU A 4 9.61 -14.63 -12.00
CA GLU A 4 10.58 -13.56 -12.20
C GLU A 4 9.93 -12.27 -12.72
N ASP A 5 8.93 -12.37 -13.60
CA ASP A 5 8.15 -11.21 -14.05
C ASP A 5 7.40 -10.58 -12.88
N ILE A 6 6.81 -11.40 -11.98
CA ILE A 6 6.13 -10.93 -10.76
C ILE A 6 7.12 -10.17 -9.86
N ARG A 7 8.31 -10.72 -9.63
CA ARG A 7 9.37 -10.06 -8.83
C ARG A 7 9.81 -8.74 -9.44
N ARG A 8 10.08 -8.72 -10.75
CA ARG A 8 10.47 -7.50 -11.46
C ARG A 8 9.41 -6.40 -11.36
N CYS A 9 8.14 -6.76 -11.54
CA CYS A 9 7.05 -5.79 -11.41
C CYS A 9 6.89 -5.28 -9.98
N HIS A 10 7.09 -6.14 -8.97
CA HIS A 10 7.11 -5.71 -7.57
C HIS A 10 8.23 -4.69 -7.32
N GLU A 11 9.46 -5.02 -7.70
CA GLU A 11 10.63 -4.15 -7.52
C GLU A 11 10.48 -2.79 -8.22
N GLN A 12 9.86 -2.75 -9.40
CA GLN A 12 9.60 -1.51 -10.14
C GLN A 12 8.51 -0.63 -9.48
N ALA A 13 7.61 -1.23 -8.72
CA ALA A 13 6.49 -0.53 -8.08
C ALA A 13 6.82 -0.09 -6.64
N THR A 14 7.65 -0.85 -5.92
CA THR A 14 8.14 -0.54 -4.57
C THR A 14 8.71 0.88 -4.49
N ARG A 15 8.34 1.64 -3.45
CA ARG A 15 8.75 3.03 -3.21
C ARG A 15 8.43 4.05 -4.32
N ARG A 16 7.68 3.65 -5.34
CA ARG A 16 7.28 4.56 -6.42
C ARG A 16 6.14 5.50 -5.99
N TRP A 17 5.41 5.11 -4.95
CA TRP A 17 4.40 5.93 -4.30
C TRP A 17 4.66 5.91 -2.80
N THR A 18 4.94 7.08 -2.23
CA THR A 18 5.25 7.28 -0.80
C THR A 18 4.45 8.42 -0.18
N GLY A 19 3.65 9.13 -0.97
CA GLY A 19 2.95 10.35 -0.57
C GLY A 19 2.14 10.92 -1.74
N CYS A 20 1.84 12.22 -1.71
CA CYS A 20 1.13 12.87 -2.82
C CYS A 20 2.09 13.18 -3.97
N ASP A 21 2.03 12.42 -5.07
CA ASP A 21 2.85 12.63 -6.27
C ASP A 21 2.09 13.28 -7.44
N TRP A 22 0.87 13.75 -7.21
CA TRP A 22 0.00 14.41 -8.19
C TRP A 22 -0.40 15.82 -7.78
N PRO A 23 -0.71 16.72 -8.74
CA PRO A 23 -1.20 18.05 -8.44
C PRO A 23 -2.54 18.05 -7.70
N THR A 24 -2.68 18.92 -6.70
CA THR A 24 -3.93 19.08 -5.94
C THR A 24 -4.41 20.53 -5.92
N ARG A 25 -5.68 20.72 -5.56
CA ARG A 25 -6.25 22.01 -5.13
C ARG A 25 -6.94 21.78 -3.79
N PHE A 26 -6.16 21.69 -2.72
CA PHE A 26 -6.60 21.31 -1.39
C PHE A 26 -7.03 22.52 -0.55
N GLY A 27 -8.13 22.41 0.18
CA GLY A 27 -8.63 23.49 1.05
C GLY A 27 -9.10 24.72 0.29
N LYS A 28 -9.41 25.80 1.03
CA LYS A 28 -9.93 27.05 0.45
C LYS A 28 -8.86 27.84 -0.30
N ALA A 29 -7.62 27.78 0.18
CA ALA A 29 -6.44 28.36 -0.44
C ALA A 29 -6.01 27.63 -1.73
N GLY A 30 -6.58 26.45 -2.02
CA GLY A 30 -6.28 25.69 -3.23
C GLY A 30 -4.83 25.18 -3.26
N LEU A 31 -4.34 24.68 -2.13
CA LEU A 31 -2.97 24.22 -1.95
C LEU A 31 -2.60 23.09 -2.92
N ASN A 32 -1.44 23.20 -3.54
CA ASN A 32 -0.82 22.11 -4.27
C ASN A 32 0.09 21.32 -3.32
N LEU A 33 -0.25 20.07 -3.08
CA LEU A 33 0.42 19.17 -2.14
C LEU A 33 1.37 18.18 -2.85
N GLN A 34 1.53 18.31 -4.17
CA GLN A 34 2.44 17.46 -4.93
C GLN A 34 3.88 17.55 -4.39
N GLY A 35 4.44 16.40 -4.02
CA GLY A 35 5.78 16.28 -3.45
C GLY A 35 5.89 16.73 -1.99
N CYS A 36 4.78 17.11 -1.35
CA CYS A 36 4.77 17.53 0.05
C CYS A 36 4.47 16.34 0.96
N THR A 37 5.23 16.23 2.04
CA THR A 37 4.99 15.27 3.14
C THR A 37 4.06 15.85 4.20
N ALA A 38 3.45 14.98 5.01
CA ALA A 38 2.64 15.40 6.15
C ALA A 38 3.42 16.30 7.13
N GLN A 39 4.70 15.98 7.37
CA GLN A 39 5.56 16.76 8.24
C GLN A 39 5.86 18.16 7.70
N GLU A 40 6.11 18.29 6.39
CA GLU A 40 6.31 19.60 5.74
C GLU A 40 5.04 20.45 5.77
N ALA A 41 3.88 19.84 5.54
CA ALA A 41 2.60 20.54 5.63
C ALA A 41 2.32 21.03 7.07
N GLU A 42 2.65 20.22 8.08
CA GLU A 42 2.55 20.62 9.49
C GLU A 42 3.52 21.78 9.82
N ALA A 43 4.75 21.75 9.29
CA ALA A 43 5.70 22.85 9.43
C ALA A 43 5.15 24.15 8.80
N ARG A 44 4.54 24.07 7.62
CA ARG A 44 3.89 25.22 6.94
C ARG A 44 2.69 25.74 7.71
N ALA A 45 1.89 24.87 8.35
CA ALA A 45 0.78 25.31 9.19
C ALA A 45 1.23 26.17 10.38
N ASN A 46 2.47 26.00 10.84
CA ASN A 46 3.05 26.77 11.94
C ASN A 46 3.88 27.98 11.48
N ALA A 47 4.05 28.17 10.17
CA ALA A 47 4.79 29.29 9.61
C ALA A 47 3.95 30.58 9.60
N PRO A 48 4.55 31.76 9.90
CA PRO A 48 3.84 33.03 9.83
C PRO A 48 3.39 33.36 8.40
N GLY A 49 2.14 33.83 8.25
CA GLY A 49 1.59 34.27 6.97
C GLY A 49 0.98 33.16 6.10
N GLU A 50 1.07 31.90 6.51
CA GLU A 50 0.45 30.77 5.82
C GLU A 50 -1.02 30.55 6.28
N PRO A 51 -1.89 30.01 5.41
CA PRO A 51 -3.26 29.63 5.78
C PRO A 51 -3.24 28.39 6.68
N ARG A 52 -3.03 28.62 7.99
CA ARG A 52 -2.83 27.58 9.01
C ARG A 52 -3.84 26.43 8.95
N ASP A 53 -5.13 26.75 8.87
CA ASP A 53 -6.19 25.72 8.91
C ASP A 53 -6.14 24.79 7.68
N ASP A 54 -5.90 25.36 6.49
CA ASP A 54 -5.78 24.57 5.26
C ASP A 54 -4.51 23.70 5.26
N TRP A 55 -3.38 24.23 5.77
CA TRP A 55 -2.13 23.45 5.90
C TRP A 55 -2.22 22.37 6.97
N LEU A 56 -2.90 22.63 8.09
CA LEU A 56 -3.12 21.61 9.11
C LEU A 56 -4.00 20.48 8.58
N ALA A 57 -5.11 20.82 7.91
CA ALA A 57 -5.95 19.83 7.24
C ALA A 57 -5.17 19.04 6.16
N ALA A 58 -4.31 19.73 5.39
CA ALA A 58 -3.45 19.09 4.40
C ALA A 58 -2.46 18.11 5.05
N SER A 59 -1.89 18.43 6.21
CA SER A 59 -0.98 17.54 6.93
C SER A 59 -1.67 16.24 7.37
N HIS A 60 -2.91 16.32 7.85
CA HIS A 60 -3.71 15.15 8.22
C HIS A 60 -4.05 14.30 7.01
N TRP A 61 -4.47 14.92 5.91
CA TRP A 61 -4.77 14.21 4.67
C TRP A 61 -3.51 13.55 4.08
N LEU A 62 -2.38 14.24 4.03
CA LEU A 62 -1.11 13.69 3.57
C LEU A 62 -0.67 12.49 4.40
N ARG A 63 -0.85 12.54 5.73
CA ARG A 63 -0.55 11.41 6.61
C ARG A 63 -1.38 10.18 6.25
N GLN A 64 -2.66 10.36 5.90
CA GLN A 64 -3.50 9.27 5.42
C GLN A 64 -3.02 8.72 4.07
N ILE A 65 -2.58 9.59 3.15
CA ILE A 65 -2.02 9.16 1.85
C ILE A 65 -0.73 8.35 2.05
N GLU A 66 0.19 8.81 2.90
CA GLU A 66 1.43 8.11 3.25
C GLU A 66 1.11 6.73 3.88
N GLN A 67 0.17 6.66 4.82
CA GLN A 67 -0.29 5.40 5.41
C GLN A 67 -0.91 4.45 4.37
N CYS A 68 -1.69 4.97 3.42
CA CYS A 68 -2.24 4.19 2.31
C CYS A 68 -1.12 3.63 1.41
N ALA A 69 -0.09 4.43 1.11
CA ALA A 69 1.06 3.98 0.34
C ALA A 69 1.79 2.82 1.04
N ASP A 70 2.07 2.96 2.33
CA ASP A 70 2.71 1.91 3.14
C ASP A 70 1.88 0.63 3.22
N ARG A 71 0.55 0.76 3.37
CA ARG A 71 -0.37 -0.40 3.39
C ARG A 71 -0.43 -1.09 2.04
N ALA A 72 -0.44 -0.34 0.94
CA ALA A 72 -0.43 -0.91 -0.40
C ALA A 72 0.88 -1.66 -0.67
N GLU A 73 2.02 -1.11 -0.26
CA GLU A 73 3.32 -1.79 -0.35
C GLU A 73 3.36 -3.06 0.50
N THR A 74 2.79 -3.03 1.71
CA THR A 74 2.64 -4.21 2.56
C THR A 74 1.84 -5.31 1.86
N GLN A 75 0.69 -4.96 1.26
CA GLN A 75 -0.12 -5.90 0.49
C GLN A 75 0.64 -6.46 -0.72
N ALA A 76 1.41 -5.63 -1.42
CA ALA A 76 2.24 -6.10 -2.53
C ALA A 76 3.33 -7.08 -2.10
N ALA A 77 3.96 -6.85 -0.94
CA ALA A 77 4.95 -7.76 -0.36
C ALA A 77 4.30 -9.11 0.02
N LEU A 78 3.10 -9.09 0.59
CA LEU A 78 2.32 -10.31 0.89
C LEU A 78 1.95 -11.07 -0.38
N ALA A 79 1.55 -10.37 -1.44
CA ALA A 79 1.28 -10.96 -2.74
C ALA A 79 2.50 -11.69 -3.30
N LEU A 80 3.68 -11.04 -3.24
CA LEU A 80 4.92 -11.65 -3.70
C LEU A 80 5.30 -12.88 -2.87
N ALA A 81 5.14 -12.83 -1.55
CA ALA A 81 5.38 -13.97 -0.66
C ALA A 81 4.46 -15.16 -1.00
N ALA A 82 3.17 -14.90 -1.22
CA ALA A 82 2.20 -15.93 -1.63
C ALA A 82 2.54 -16.52 -3.01
N ALA A 83 2.94 -15.69 -3.97
CA ALA A 83 3.37 -16.15 -5.30
C ALA A 83 4.62 -17.04 -5.22
N ASN A 84 5.61 -16.66 -4.40
CA ASN A 84 6.80 -17.48 -4.15
C ASN A 84 6.45 -18.83 -3.48
N ALA A 85 5.38 -18.87 -2.68
CA ALA A 85 4.85 -20.09 -2.08
C ALA A 85 3.99 -20.94 -3.04
N GLY A 86 3.79 -20.49 -4.28
CA GLY A 86 2.94 -21.15 -5.29
C GLY A 86 1.44 -20.91 -5.10
N ASP A 87 1.03 -20.10 -4.12
CA ASP A 87 -0.38 -19.76 -3.88
C ASP A 87 -0.77 -18.51 -4.69
N LEU A 88 -0.95 -18.70 -5.99
CA LEU A 88 -1.25 -17.60 -6.92
C LEU A 88 -2.62 -16.95 -6.66
N ARG A 89 -3.59 -17.69 -6.09
CA ARG A 89 -4.90 -17.12 -5.74
C ARG A 89 -4.77 -16.14 -4.57
N CYS A 90 -4.08 -16.54 -3.50
CA CYS A 90 -3.79 -15.64 -2.39
C CYS A 90 -2.93 -14.45 -2.84
N ALA A 91 -1.95 -14.69 -3.72
CA ALA A 91 -1.14 -13.62 -4.30
C ALA A 91 -1.99 -12.58 -5.04
N LEU A 92 -2.94 -13.02 -5.87
CA LEU A 92 -3.82 -12.12 -6.61
C LEU A 92 -4.71 -11.28 -5.67
N GLN A 93 -5.27 -11.88 -4.62
CA GLN A 93 -6.10 -11.17 -3.63
C GLN A 93 -5.33 -10.03 -2.96
N HIS A 94 -4.08 -10.27 -2.57
CA HIS A 94 -3.23 -9.24 -1.98
C HIS A 94 -2.85 -8.16 -3.00
N ALA A 95 -2.55 -8.53 -4.25
CA ALA A 95 -2.26 -7.54 -5.30
C ALA A 95 -3.49 -6.68 -5.67
N GLU A 96 -4.68 -7.26 -5.69
CA GLU A 96 -5.94 -6.53 -5.84
C GLU A 96 -6.17 -5.56 -4.68
N SER A 97 -5.85 -5.97 -3.45
CA SER A 97 -5.94 -5.11 -2.27
C SER A 97 -4.99 -3.91 -2.36
N ALA A 98 -3.75 -4.11 -2.84
CA ALA A 98 -2.81 -3.01 -3.08
C ALA A 98 -3.36 -1.99 -4.12
N CYS A 99 -3.92 -2.47 -5.23
CA CYS A 99 -4.56 -1.61 -6.23
C CYS A 99 -5.80 -0.88 -5.67
N ALA A 100 -6.62 -1.55 -4.86
CA ALA A 100 -7.81 -0.96 -4.27
C ALA A 100 -7.46 0.17 -3.29
N ILE A 101 -6.42 0.00 -2.48
CA ILE A 101 -5.91 1.05 -1.58
C ILE A 101 -5.46 2.26 -2.41
N GLU A 102 -4.68 2.04 -3.47
CA GLU A 102 -4.23 3.11 -4.38
C GLU A 102 -5.42 3.88 -4.98
N GLN A 103 -6.41 3.17 -5.52
CA GLN A 103 -7.63 3.77 -6.10
C GLN A 103 -8.43 4.57 -5.08
N ALA A 104 -8.56 4.08 -3.84
CA ALA A 104 -9.32 4.76 -2.80
C ALA A 104 -8.77 6.15 -2.45
N THR A 105 -7.51 6.45 -2.79
CA THR A 105 -6.89 7.77 -2.59
C THR A 105 -7.21 8.80 -3.66
N GLY A 106 -7.79 8.40 -4.80
CA GLY A 106 -7.99 9.26 -5.96
C GLY A 106 -6.74 9.48 -6.83
N ARG A 107 -5.59 8.87 -6.47
CA ARG A 107 -4.32 8.97 -7.20
C ARG A 107 -4.44 8.45 -8.63
N VAL A 108 -5.10 7.31 -8.81
CA VAL A 108 -5.19 6.63 -10.12
C VAL A 108 -5.97 7.50 -11.11
N GLU A 109 -7.04 8.15 -10.66
CA GLU A 109 -7.84 9.08 -11.43
C GLU A 109 -7.04 10.33 -11.79
N ALA A 110 -6.27 10.87 -10.84
CA ALA A 110 -5.47 12.07 -11.04
C ALA A 110 -4.28 11.85 -11.98
N THR A 111 -3.60 10.70 -11.88
CA THR A 111 -2.38 10.39 -12.65
C THR A 111 -2.65 9.57 -13.92
N ARG A 112 -3.85 8.96 -14.03
CA ARG A 112 -4.19 7.95 -15.05
C ARG A 112 -3.22 6.76 -15.09
N SER A 113 -2.52 6.51 -13.99
CA SER A 113 -1.47 5.49 -13.88
C SER A 113 -1.54 4.80 -12.51
N SER A 114 -1.62 3.47 -12.52
CA SER A 114 -1.54 2.67 -11.30
C SER A 114 -0.14 2.14 -11.11
N VAL A 115 0.43 2.36 -9.93
CA VAL A 115 1.74 1.83 -9.52
C VAL A 115 1.68 0.31 -9.42
N TRP A 116 0.60 -0.23 -8.84
CA TRP A 116 0.47 -1.67 -8.59
C TRP A 116 -0.23 -2.43 -9.74
N GLY A 117 -0.71 -1.73 -10.76
CA GLY A 117 -1.49 -2.31 -11.84
C GLY A 117 -0.74 -3.34 -12.68
N ASP A 118 0.54 -3.09 -12.99
CA ASP A 118 1.37 -4.03 -13.76
C ASP A 118 1.76 -5.25 -12.92
N PHE A 119 2.02 -5.05 -11.62
CA PHE A 119 2.28 -6.13 -10.66
C PHE A 119 1.08 -7.07 -10.52
N ARG A 120 -0.13 -6.54 -10.34
CA ARG A 120 -1.38 -7.33 -10.32
C ARG A 120 -1.57 -8.09 -11.62
N ARG A 121 -1.30 -7.46 -12.77
CA ARG A 121 -1.44 -8.09 -14.09
C ARG A 121 -0.47 -9.26 -14.26
N ALA A 122 0.77 -9.12 -13.80
CA ALA A 122 1.75 -10.20 -13.87
C ALA A 122 1.30 -11.45 -13.10
N ILE A 123 0.70 -11.28 -11.92
CA ILE A 123 0.15 -12.39 -11.14
C ILE A 123 -1.05 -13.02 -11.86
N ALA A 124 -1.99 -12.20 -12.34
CA ALA A 124 -3.18 -12.69 -13.04
C ALA A 124 -2.83 -13.49 -14.31
N SER A 125 -1.88 -13.01 -15.11
CA SER A 125 -1.40 -13.73 -16.29
C SER A 125 -0.78 -15.09 -15.95
N THR A 126 -0.07 -15.18 -14.83
CA THR A 126 0.53 -16.45 -14.38
C THR A 126 -0.54 -17.50 -14.03
N ILE A 127 -1.68 -17.09 -13.47
CA ILE A 127 -2.81 -17.99 -13.16
C ILE A 127 -3.42 -18.58 -14.43
N HIS A 128 -3.60 -17.76 -15.47
CA HIS A 128 -4.20 -18.20 -16.73
C HIS A 128 -3.28 -19.10 -17.56
N GLU A 129 -1.97 -18.99 -17.37
CA GLU A 129 -0.98 -19.82 -18.06
C GLU A 129 -0.71 -21.17 -17.40
N THR A 130 -1.20 -21.41 -16.18
CA THR A 130 -1.26 -22.76 -15.61
C THR A 130 -2.47 -23.50 -16.17
N PRO A 131 -2.33 -24.39 -17.17
CA PRO A 131 -3.42 -25.28 -17.53
C PRO A 131 -3.71 -26.17 -16.32
N SER A 132 -4.99 -26.32 -15.98
CA SER A 132 -5.48 -27.28 -14.99
C SER A 132 -5.04 -28.71 -15.37
N GLY A 133 -3.86 -29.11 -14.93
CA GLY A 133 -3.28 -30.43 -15.13
C GLY A 133 -2.30 -30.72 -14.00
N PRO A 134 -2.27 -31.96 -13.45
CA PRO A 134 -1.49 -32.25 -12.26
C PRO A 134 -0.02 -32.41 -12.64
N HIS A 135 0.74 -31.33 -12.65
CA HIS A 135 2.20 -31.40 -12.64
C HIS A 135 2.73 -31.01 -11.26
N PHE A 136 2.97 -32.07 -10.48
CA PHE A 136 3.86 -32.06 -9.33
C PHE A 136 5.20 -31.43 -9.73
N LEU A 137 5.63 -30.39 -9.00
CA LEU A 137 7.04 -30.11 -8.84
C LEU A 137 7.43 -30.34 -7.38
N HIS A 138 8.19 -31.41 -7.23
CA HIS A 138 8.82 -31.89 -6.01
C HIS A 138 10.04 -31.00 -5.72
N HIS A 139 9.84 -29.94 -4.95
CA HIS A 139 10.91 -29.27 -4.18
C HIS A 139 10.50 -29.26 -2.70
N ALA A 140 10.38 -30.47 -2.15
CA ALA A 140 10.14 -30.70 -0.73
C ALA A 140 11.45 -30.47 0.04
N ASP A 141 11.50 -29.39 0.83
CA ASP A 141 11.22 -29.54 2.28
C ASP A 141 11.35 -28.21 3.05
N ARG A 142 11.93 -27.16 2.44
CA ARG A 142 11.96 -25.81 3.06
C ARG A 142 10.85 -24.87 2.59
N GLY A 143 10.33 -25.08 1.39
CA GLY A 143 9.26 -24.25 0.81
C GLY A 143 8.00 -24.15 1.69
N PRO A 144 7.41 -25.26 2.17
CA PRO A 144 6.18 -25.19 2.96
C PRO A 144 6.42 -24.61 4.36
N GLN A 145 7.59 -24.83 4.96
CA GLN A 145 7.92 -24.28 6.27
C GLN A 145 8.20 -22.77 6.19
N LEU A 146 8.99 -22.32 5.22
CA LEU A 146 9.21 -20.89 4.96
C LEU A 146 7.89 -20.20 4.57
N ALA A 147 7.04 -20.86 3.77
CA ALA A 147 5.70 -20.34 3.45
C ALA A 147 4.80 -20.26 4.69
N ALA A 148 4.87 -21.23 5.60
CA ALA A 148 4.13 -21.18 6.86
C ALA A 148 4.62 -20.04 7.76
N GLU A 149 5.94 -19.85 7.85
CA GLU A 149 6.57 -18.75 8.59
C GLU A 149 6.19 -17.39 8.00
N LEU A 150 6.25 -17.23 6.67
CA LEU A 150 5.82 -16.00 5.99
C LEU A 150 4.33 -15.71 6.20
N ARG A 151 3.46 -16.73 6.16
CA ARG A 151 2.03 -16.57 6.48
C ARG A 151 1.82 -16.19 7.95
N ALA A 152 2.63 -16.72 8.86
CA ALA A 152 2.55 -16.37 10.28
C ALA A 152 2.98 -14.91 10.50
N LEU A 153 4.06 -14.49 9.87
CA LEU A 153 4.55 -13.11 9.92
C LEU A 153 3.54 -12.13 9.32
N ALA A 154 2.94 -12.48 8.18
CA ALA A 154 1.86 -11.71 7.54
C ALA A 154 0.69 -11.45 8.49
N ARG A 155 0.20 -12.50 9.16
CA ARG A 155 -0.87 -12.38 10.16
C ARG A 155 -0.47 -11.52 11.35
N GLN A 156 0.79 -11.60 11.78
CA GLN A 156 1.29 -10.73 12.86
C GLN A 156 1.28 -9.26 12.44
N LEU A 157 1.72 -8.94 11.21
CA LEU A 157 1.71 -7.57 10.70
C LEU A 157 0.27 -7.02 10.58
N GLU A 158 -0.67 -7.84 10.09
CA GLU A 158 -2.09 -7.46 10.06
C GLU A 158 -2.65 -7.18 11.46
N GLN A 159 -2.33 -8.02 12.44
CA GLN A 159 -2.76 -7.81 13.83
C GLN A 159 -2.14 -6.54 14.45
N ILE A 160 -0.89 -6.23 14.11
CA ILE A 160 -0.24 -4.99 14.55
C ILE A 160 -0.94 -3.78 13.94
N ALA A 161 -1.21 -3.80 12.63
CA ALA A 161 -1.92 -2.72 11.95
C ALA A 161 -3.31 -2.47 12.58
N LEU A 162 -4.10 -3.52 12.81
CA LEU A 162 -5.40 -3.43 13.48
C LEU A 162 -5.31 -2.89 14.91
N ARG A 163 -4.24 -3.20 15.65
CA ARG A 163 -4.02 -2.65 16.99
C ARG A 163 -3.64 -1.18 16.94
N LEU A 164 -2.86 -0.75 15.96
CA LEU A 164 -2.52 0.66 15.77
C LEU A 164 -3.76 1.48 15.42
N GLU A 165 -4.62 1.00 14.51
CA GLU A 165 -5.91 1.65 14.19
C GLU A 165 -6.79 1.82 15.44
N LYS A 166 -6.86 0.79 16.29
CA LYS A 166 -7.61 0.86 17.56
C LYS A 166 -7.01 1.81 18.58
N LEU A 167 -5.69 1.98 18.60
CA LEU A 167 -5.02 2.90 19.51
C LEU A 167 -5.24 4.35 19.06
N ASP A 168 -5.16 4.61 17.76
CA ASP A 168 -5.41 5.92 17.18
C ASP A 168 -6.87 6.37 17.44
N SER A 169 -7.83 5.47 17.21
CA SER A 169 -9.25 5.70 17.52
C SER A 169 -9.53 5.96 19.01
N ARG A 170 -8.70 5.42 19.92
CA ARG A 170 -8.81 5.67 21.37
C ARG A 170 -8.18 6.99 21.78
N GLN A 171 -7.15 7.43 21.06
CA GLN A 171 -6.45 8.67 21.32
C GLN A 171 -7.29 9.89 20.88
N GLU A 172 -8.07 9.75 19.81
CA GLU A 172 -9.08 10.74 19.41
C GLU A 172 -10.30 10.79 20.35
N ALA A 173 -10.65 9.68 21.00
CA ALA A 173 -11.80 9.60 21.92
C ALA A 173 -11.52 10.05 23.36
N SER A 174 -10.27 10.40 23.70
CA SER A 174 -9.92 10.90 25.04
C SER A 174 -10.20 12.40 25.14
N PRO A 175 -11.16 12.86 25.97
CA PRO A 175 -11.41 14.29 26.14
C PRO A 175 -10.19 14.95 26.79
N ARG A 176 -9.77 16.10 26.24
CA ARG A 176 -8.71 16.92 26.84
C ARG A 176 -9.11 17.30 28.28
N PRO A 177 -8.23 17.15 29.29
CA PRO A 177 -8.50 17.69 30.61
C PRO A 177 -8.59 19.22 30.52
N MET A 178 -9.63 19.79 31.14
CA MET A 178 -9.82 21.24 31.31
C MET A 178 -8.75 21.84 32.20
#